data_AF-A0A7Z9VX13-F1
#
_entry.id   AF-A0A7Z9VX13-F1
#
_cell.length_a   1.000
_cell.length_b   1.000
_cell.length_c   1.000
_cell.angle_alpha   90.00
_cell.angle_beta   90.00
_cell.angle_gamma   90.00
#
_symmetry.space_group_name_H-M   'P 1'
#
loop_
_entity.id
_entity.type
_entity.pdbx_description
1 polymer ?
#
loop_
_entity_poly.entity_id
_entity_poly.type
_entity_poly.pdbx_seq_one_letter_code
_entity_poly.pdbx_strand_id
1 'polypeptide(L)'
;YEPLEHGYKELTFPPGRDGNFPMEPNALHIWPRGQFMLIALPNLNKTFTCTLFFPMEGPLSFKTVVESEDVIKLFENQFPDALGMMPGVEEEYLSNPIGKLGTVFCDPWHVGSQALLLGDAAHAVVPFFGQGMNASFQDCSLLRKLIDKHSGDWAVIFSEFSRIHVKNGHSIAKMAIENYLEMRDHVNDPTYRKRRKLELKMERMFPGEFIPRYSMVSFHQIPYSEVYTRGEKQLKIIEAMLEKFDDISEIDEIAIQDYLQIPTD
;
A
#
# COMPACT_ATOMS: atom_id res chain seq x y z
N TYR A 1 -13.52 -13.57 1.87
CA TYR A 1 -13.02 -12.53 2.78
C TYR A 1 -11.88 -13.12 3.56
N GLU A 2 -10.72 -12.49 3.49
CA GLU A 2 -9.50 -12.88 4.18
C GLU A 2 -9.20 -11.80 5.23
N PRO A 3 -9.43 -12.07 6.52
CA PRO A 3 -9.13 -11.10 7.57
C PRO A 3 -7.62 -10.93 7.73
N LEU A 4 -7.20 -9.73 8.10
CA LEU A 4 -5.85 -9.48 8.57
C LEU A 4 -5.81 -9.62 10.09
N GLU A 5 -4.71 -10.14 10.63
CA GLU A 5 -4.52 -10.27 12.09
C GLU A 5 -4.32 -8.94 12.81
N HIS A 6 -4.21 -7.84 12.06
CA HIS A 6 -4.06 -6.48 12.55
C HIS A 6 -5.35 -5.69 12.42
N GLY A 7 -5.63 -4.92 13.47
CA GLY A 7 -6.60 -3.85 13.42
C GLY A 7 -5.92 -2.51 13.15
N TYR A 8 -6.71 -1.45 13.14
CA TYR A 8 -6.18 -0.10 13.18
C TYR A 8 -6.93 0.77 14.19
N LYS A 9 -6.26 1.82 14.66
CA LYS A 9 -6.87 2.88 15.46
C LYS A 9 -6.38 4.24 14.98
N GLU A 10 -7.30 5.19 14.88
CA GLU A 10 -6.99 6.58 14.54
C GLU A 10 -6.59 7.36 15.80
N LEU A 11 -5.58 8.20 15.65
CA LEU A 11 -5.02 9.09 16.68
C LEU A 11 -4.68 10.44 16.03
N THR A 12 -4.36 11.45 16.83
CA THR A 12 -4.14 12.80 16.31
C THR A 12 -2.79 13.37 16.75
N PHE A 13 -2.04 13.94 15.80
CA PHE A 13 -1.07 14.99 16.16
C PHE A 13 -1.77 16.35 16.02
N PRO A 14 -2.01 17.09 17.12
CA PRO A 14 -2.52 18.45 17.04
C PRO A 14 -1.48 19.38 16.40
N PRO A 15 -1.86 20.64 16.06
CA PRO A 15 -0.89 21.64 15.66
C PRO A 15 0.16 21.83 16.77
N GLY A 16 1.37 22.20 16.38
CA GLY A 16 2.43 22.57 17.31
C GLY A 16 2.03 23.73 18.23
N ARG A 17 2.83 23.99 19.27
CA ARG A 17 2.56 25.05 20.25
C ARG A 17 2.47 26.46 19.63
N ASP A 18 3.10 26.65 18.47
CA ASP A 18 3.08 27.87 17.67
C ASP A 18 1.91 27.94 16.68
N GLY A 19 1.02 26.93 16.68
CA GLY A 19 -0.09 26.80 15.73
C GLY A 19 0.35 26.40 14.33
N ASN A 20 1.58 25.92 14.13
CA ASN A 20 2.07 25.37 12.87
C ASN A 20 2.03 23.84 12.84
N PHE A 21 2.40 23.26 11.70
CA PHE A 21 2.55 21.82 11.59
C PHE A 21 3.65 21.33 12.56
N PRO A 22 3.41 20.26 13.35
CA PRO A 22 4.42 19.71 14.26
C PRO A 22 5.59 19.03 13.54
N MET A 23 5.43 18.71 12.25
CA MET A 23 6.39 17.96 11.42
C MET A 23 6.24 18.37 9.94
N GLU A 24 7.10 17.86 9.04
CA GLU A 24 7.06 18.16 7.60
C GLU A 24 5.66 17.91 6.99
N PRO A 25 4.97 18.95 6.50
CA PRO A 25 3.60 18.82 6.00
C PRO A 25 3.49 18.19 4.61
N ASN A 26 4.57 18.08 3.84
CA ASN A 26 4.54 17.55 2.47
C ASN A 26 5.08 16.11 2.38
N ALA A 27 4.93 15.34 3.45
CA ALA A 27 5.39 13.96 3.53
C ALA A 27 4.34 13.03 4.15
N LEU A 28 4.39 11.76 3.74
CA LEU A 28 3.74 10.66 4.45
C LEU A 28 4.75 10.11 5.46
N HIS A 29 4.38 10.12 6.74
CA HIS A 29 5.27 9.72 7.83
C HIS A 29 4.95 8.30 8.30
N ILE A 30 6.00 7.51 8.57
CA ILE A 30 5.88 6.09 8.95
C ILE A 30 6.87 5.79 10.09
N TRP A 31 6.37 5.15 11.14
CA TRP A 31 7.16 4.58 12.24
C TRP A 31 7.03 3.05 12.24
N PRO A 32 7.95 2.32 11.59
CA PRO A 32 7.90 0.86 11.48
C PRO A 32 8.43 0.18 12.75
N ARG A 33 7.77 -0.89 13.24
CA ARG A 33 8.19 -1.66 14.44
C ARG A 33 8.18 -3.18 14.23
N GLY A 34 8.27 -3.66 12.99
CA GLY A 34 8.35 -5.08 12.69
C GLY A 34 7.03 -5.84 12.85
N GLN A 35 6.27 -5.72 13.94
CA GLN A 35 4.95 -6.38 14.03
C GLN A 35 3.79 -5.38 14.01
N PHE A 36 4.09 -4.10 14.00
CA PHE A 36 3.12 -3.01 13.96
C PHE A 36 3.79 -1.74 13.43
N MET A 37 2.99 -0.74 13.12
CA MET A 37 3.50 0.55 12.67
C MET A 37 2.50 1.66 12.96
N LEU A 38 3.01 2.89 13.06
CA LEU A 38 2.21 4.11 13.06
C LEU A 38 2.46 4.84 11.74
N ILE A 39 1.41 5.36 11.11
CA ILE A 39 1.53 6.28 9.98
C ILE A 39 0.85 7.60 10.32
N ALA A 40 1.27 8.71 9.69
CA ALA A 40 0.61 10.00 9.85
C ALA A 40 0.47 10.73 8.50
N LEU A 41 -0.74 11.22 8.23
CA LEU A 41 -1.07 12.01 7.05
C LEU A 41 -1.45 13.45 7.45
N PRO A 42 -0.93 14.47 6.74
CA PRO A 42 -1.18 15.87 7.05
C PRO A 42 -2.60 16.30 6.68
N ASN A 43 -3.20 17.15 7.51
CA ASN A 43 -4.47 17.81 7.26
C ASN A 43 -4.26 19.31 7.00
N LEU A 44 -5.19 19.94 6.26
CA LEU A 44 -5.12 21.38 5.94
C LEU A 44 -5.21 22.29 7.18
N ASN A 45 -5.83 21.81 8.26
CA ASN A 45 -5.91 22.51 9.54
C ASN A 45 -4.65 22.35 10.41
N LYS A 46 -3.56 21.85 9.83
CA LYS A 46 -2.25 21.66 10.48
C LYS A 46 -2.20 20.57 11.56
N THR A 47 -3.23 19.72 11.62
CA THR A 47 -3.17 18.45 12.36
C THR A 47 -2.59 17.35 11.47
N PHE A 48 -2.26 16.21 12.07
CA PHE A 48 -2.09 14.97 11.32
C PHE A 48 -3.06 13.92 11.84
N THR A 49 -3.71 13.20 10.93
CA THR A 49 -4.41 11.96 11.25
C THR A 49 -3.39 10.85 11.28
N CYS A 50 -3.25 10.24 12.44
CA CYS A 50 -2.35 9.13 12.68
C CYS A 50 -3.12 7.82 12.69
N THR A 51 -2.52 6.76 12.18
CA THR A 51 -3.13 5.44 12.15
C THR A 51 -2.15 4.41 12.69
N LEU A 52 -2.49 3.85 13.86
CA LEU A 52 -1.75 2.76 14.46
C LEU A 52 -2.28 1.44 13.92
N PHE A 53 -1.46 0.70 13.17
CA PHE A 53 -1.74 -0.68 12.76
C PHE A 53 -1.10 -1.65 13.76
N PHE A 54 -1.91 -2.38 14.51
CA PHE A 54 -1.47 -3.15 15.67
C PHE A 54 -2.15 -4.53 15.71
N PRO A 55 -1.47 -5.61 16.16
CA PRO A 55 -2.08 -6.93 16.24
C PRO A 55 -3.34 -6.90 17.09
N MET A 56 -4.36 -7.66 16.68
CA MET A 56 -5.56 -7.85 17.47
C MET A 56 -5.30 -8.70 18.73
N GLU A 57 -4.39 -9.67 18.62
CA GLU A 57 -4.07 -10.68 19.63
C GLU A 57 -2.54 -10.82 19.80
N GLY A 58 -2.12 -11.44 20.91
CA GLY A 58 -0.69 -11.65 21.23
C GLY A 58 -0.19 -10.81 22.41
N PRO A 59 1.09 -10.93 22.79
CA PRO A 59 1.63 -10.32 24.01
C PRO A 59 1.63 -8.78 23.97
N LEU A 60 1.85 -8.19 22.80
CA LEU A 60 1.77 -6.75 22.56
C LEU A 60 0.74 -6.50 21.45
N SER A 61 -0.52 -6.29 21.86
CA SER A 61 -1.69 -6.27 20.97
C SER A 61 -2.83 -5.40 21.53
N PHE A 62 -3.84 -5.12 20.72
CA PHE A 62 -5.04 -4.38 21.16
C PHE A 62 -5.76 -5.06 22.34
N LYS A 63 -5.60 -6.37 22.51
CA LYS A 63 -6.20 -7.11 23.64
C LYS A 63 -5.41 -6.97 24.94
N THR A 64 -4.10 -6.70 24.87
CA THR A 64 -3.24 -6.56 26.05
C THR A 64 -3.00 -5.11 26.46
N VAL A 65 -3.17 -4.16 25.55
CA VAL A 65 -3.04 -2.72 25.82
C VAL A 65 -4.43 -2.12 25.99
N VAL A 66 -4.95 -2.13 27.22
CA VAL A 66 -6.35 -1.79 27.52
C VAL A 66 -6.53 -0.74 28.61
N GLU A 67 -5.48 -0.44 29.40
CA GLU A 67 -5.50 0.61 30.40
C GLU A 67 -4.61 1.79 29.97
N SER A 68 -4.88 2.99 30.50
CA SER A 68 -4.12 4.20 30.17
C SER A 68 -2.60 4.02 30.39
N GLU A 69 -2.21 3.34 31.45
CA GLU A 69 -0.79 3.08 31.75
C GLU A 69 -0.14 2.15 30.71
N ASP A 70 -0.88 1.18 30.16
CA ASP A 70 -0.38 0.31 29.09
C ASP A 70 -0.16 1.09 27.79
N VAL A 71 -1.08 2.00 27.47
CA VAL A 71 -0.96 2.87 26.29
C VAL A 71 0.28 3.75 26.41
N ILE A 72 0.46 4.43 27.54
CA ILE A 72 1.65 5.26 27.76
C ILE A 72 2.92 4.41 27.66
N LYS A 73 2.98 3.24 28.30
CA LYS A 73 4.13 2.32 28.18
C LYS A 73 4.39 1.87 26.76
N LEU A 74 3.35 1.58 25.97
CA LEU A 74 3.50 1.24 24.56
C LEU A 74 4.18 2.38 23.81
N PHE A 75 3.68 3.61 23.94
CA PHE A 75 4.19 4.76 23.22
C PHE A 75 5.57 5.21 23.72
N GLU A 76 5.85 5.17 25.02
CA GLU A 76 7.19 5.48 25.56
C GLU A 76 8.26 4.52 25.03
N ASN A 77 7.95 3.22 24.99
CA ASN A 77 8.91 2.20 24.57
C ASN A 77 9.04 2.10 23.05
N GLN A 78 7.93 2.26 22.33
CA GLN A 78 7.87 2.00 20.89
C GLN A 78 7.89 3.30 20.09
N PHE A 79 7.25 4.38 20.52
CA PHE A 79 7.11 5.61 19.73
C PHE A 79 7.44 6.88 20.54
N PRO A 80 8.62 6.96 21.20
CA PRO A 80 8.94 8.04 22.13
C PRO A 80 8.92 9.43 21.48
N ASP A 81 9.32 9.52 20.22
CA ASP A 81 9.28 10.75 19.42
C ASP A 81 7.85 11.15 19.04
N ALA A 82 7.00 10.18 18.66
CA ALA A 82 5.59 10.44 18.38
C ALA A 82 4.80 10.82 19.64
N LEU A 83 5.12 10.21 20.80
CA LEU A 83 4.46 10.50 22.06
C LEU A 83 4.60 11.98 22.45
N GLY A 84 5.76 12.58 22.20
CA GLY A 84 5.98 14.01 22.44
C GLY A 84 5.06 14.94 21.62
N MET A 85 4.45 14.41 20.55
CA MET A 85 3.52 15.11 19.67
C MET A 85 2.05 14.69 19.88
N MET A 86 1.75 13.72 20.76
CA MET A 86 0.38 13.23 21.03
C MET A 86 -0.02 13.47 22.49
N PRO A 87 -0.34 14.71 22.88
CA PRO A 87 -0.85 14.95 24.23
C PRO A 87 -2.18 14.21 24.44
N GLY A 88 -2.25 13.37 25.48
CA GLY A 88 -3.48 12.62 25.82
C GLY A 88 -3.78 11.44 24.89
N VAL A 89 -2.75 10.82 24.29
CA VAL A 89 -2.90 9.66 23.38
C VAL A 89 -3.73 8.52 23.99
N GLU A 90 -3.67 8.34 25.30
CA GLU A 90 -4.43 7.34 26.05
C GLU A 90 -5.94 7.55 25.94
N GLU A 91 -6.42 8.79 25.89
CA GLU A 91 -7.85 9.08 25.79
C GLU A 91 -8.38 8.70 24.41
N GLU A 92 -7.71 9.15 23.34
CA GLU A 92 -8.04 8.77 21.96
C GLU A 92 -7.88 7.26 21.75
N TYR A 93 -6.81 6.66 22.27
CA TYR A 93 -6.58 5.23 22.15
C TYR A 93 -7.70 4.43 22.83
N LEU A 94 -8.16 4.80 24.01
CA LEU A 94 -9.18 4.03 24.72
C LEU A 94 -10.59 4.29 24.18
N SER A 95 -10.88 5.50 23.70
CA SER A 95 -12.20 5.89 23.22
C SER A 95 -12.47 5.53 21.75
N ASN A 96 -11.47 5.64 20.88
CA ASN A 96 -11.66 5.38 19.45
C ASN A 96 -11.86 3.86 19.21
N PRO A 97 -12.77 3.47 18.32
CA PRO A 97 -13.01 2.05 18.03
C PRO A 97 -11.80 1.41 17.33
N ILE A 98 -11.66 0.09 17.49
CA ILE A 98 -10.69 -0.68 16.71
C ILE A 98 -11.31 -1.02 15.36
N GLY A 99 -10.70 -0.53 14.29
CA GLY A 99 -11.06 -0.87 12.92
C GLY A 99 -10.54 -2.26 12.53
N LYS A 100 -11.32 -3.00 11.75
CA LYS A 100 -10.95 -4.32 11.22
C LYS A 100 -10.46 -4.20 9.79
N LEU A 101 -9.45 -4.98 9.46
CA LEU A 101 -8.86 -5.02 8.13
C LEU A 101 -9.05 -6.39 7.50
N GLY A 102 -9.23 -6.42 6.20
CA GLY A 102 -9.27 -7.67 5.44
C GLY A 102 -9.52 -7.40 3.97
N THR A 103 -9.33 -8.45 3.20
CA THR A 103 -9.39 -8.41 1.74
C THR A 103 -10.55 -9.26 1.23
N VAL A 104 -11.29 -8.76 0.25
CA VAL A 104 -12.36 -9.51 -0.42
C VAL A 104 -11.89 -9.91 -1.82
N PHE A 105 -11.90 -11.22 -2.07
CA PHE A 105 -11.76 -11.80 -3.40
C PHE A 105 -13.12 -12.32 -3.84
N CYS A 106 -13.59 -11.83 -4.98
CA CYS A 106 -14.85 -12.22 -5.61
C CYS A 106 -14.62 -12.40 -7.11
N ASP A 107 -15.30 -13.39 -7.71
CA ASP A 107 -15.39 -13.63 -9.16
C ASP A 107 -16.64 -14.49 -9.43
N PRO A 108 -17.57 -14.06 -10.33
CA PRO A 108 -17.58 -12.80 -11.05
C PRO A 108 -18.12 -11.64 -10.20
N TRP A 109 -17.90 -10.41 -10.66
CA TRP A 109 -18.44 -9.20 -10.00
C TRP A 109 -19.86 -8.85 -10.47
N HIS A 110 -20.55 -9.73 -11.20
CA HIS A 110 -21.89 -9.47 -11.73
C HIS A 110 -22.79 -10.71 -11.70
N VAL A 111 -24.10 -10.47 -11.78
CA VAL A 111 -25.12 -11.51 -11.97
C VAL A 111 -25.96 -11.17 -13.19
N GLY A 112 -25.71 -11.88 -14.29
CA GLY A 112 -26.38 -11.65 -15.58
C GLY A 112 -26.32 -10.17 -15.99
N SER A 113 -27.43 -9.61 -16.42
CA SER A 113 -27.57 -8.16 -16.68
C SER A 113 -28.22 -7.39 -15.53
N GLN A 114 -28.36 -8.00 -14.35
CA GLN A 114 -29.22 -7.47 -13.28
C GLN A 114 -28.44 -6.66 -12.23
N ALA A 115 -27.23 -7.09 -11.90
CA ALA A 115 -26.44 -6.46 -10.84
C ALA A 115 -24.94 -6.52 -11.15
N LEU A 116 -24.23 -5.48 -10.74
CA LEU A 116 -22.78 -5.33 -10.82
C LEU A 116 -22.25 -4.79 -9.49
N LEU A 117 -21.16 -5.37 -9.00
CA LEU A 117 -20.41 -4.90 -7.82
C LEU A 117 -19.28 -3.97 -8.27
N LEU A 118 -19.04 -2.91 -7.51
CA LEU A 118 -17.97 -1.92 -7.73
C LEU A 118 -17.30 -1.56 -6.41
N GLY A 119 -16.04 -1.13 -6.47
CA GLY A 119 -15.27 -0.68 -5.31
C GLY A 119 -15.18 -1.74 -4.22
N ASP A 120 -15.20 -1.31 -2.95
CA ASP A 120 -15.07 -2.21 -1.80
C ASP A 120 -16.10 -3.34 -1.75
N ALA A 121 -17.29 -3.17 -2.35
CA ALA A 121 -18.29 -4.24 -2.45
C ALA A 121 -17.82 -5.42 -3.33
N ALA A 122 -16.95 -5.15 -4.31
CA ALA A 122 -16.34 -6.14 -5.18
C ALA A 122 -14.96 -6.59 -4.69
N HIS A 123 -14.16 -5.65 -4.17
CA HIS A 123 -12.73 -5.84 -3.92
C HIS A 123 -12.20 -5.02 -2.75
N ALA A 124 -12.86 -5.02 -1.59
CA ALA A 124 -12.27 -4.42 -0.38
C ALA A 124 -10.81 -4.87 -0.21
N VAL A 125 -9.88 -3.91 -0.10
CA VAL A 125 -8.44 -4.15 0.00
C VAL A 125 -7.89 -3.54 1.29
N VAL A 126 -6.85 -4.15 1.83
CA VAL A 126 -6.10 -3.57 2.95
C VAL A 126 -5.44 -2.23 2.54
N PRO A 127 -5.35 -1.24 3.45
CA PRO A 127 -5.05 0.15 3.09
C PRO A 127 -3.57 0.43 2.82
N PHE A 128 -2.70 -0.59 2.86
CA PHE A 128 -1.26 -0.38 2.89
C PHE A 128 -0.64 0.13 1.60
N PHE A 129 -1.39 0.13 0.48
CA PHE A 129 -0.98 0.81 -0.75
C PHE A 129 -1.71 2.15 -0.97
N GLY A 130 -2.71 2.49 -0.16
CA GLY A 130 -3.54 3.69 -0.38
C GLY A 130 -4.36 3.66 -1.68
N GLN A 131 -4.71 2.46 -2.17
CA GLN A 131 -5.31 2.29 -3.51
C GLN A 131 -6.80 1.93 -3.52
N GLY A 132 -7.45 1.64 -2.39
CA GLY A 132 -8.88 1.24 -2.39
C GLY A 132 -9.79 2.25 -3.09
N MET A 133 -9.69 3.54 -2.71
CA MET A 133 -10.42 4.63 -3.37
C MET A 133 -10.02 4.78 -4.85
N ASN A 134 -8.73 4.75 -5.16
CA ASN A 134 -8.21 4.92 -6.52
C ASN A 134 -8.70 3.81 -7.46
N ALA A 135 -8.63 2.55 -7.02
CA ALA A 135 -9.15 1.40 -7.75
C ALA A 135 -10.67 1.49 -7.94
N SER A 136 -11.40 1.93 -6.92
CA SER A 136 -12.86 2.16 -7.02
C SER A 136 -13.21 3.24 -8.06
N PHE A 137 -12.40 4.29 -8.21
CA PHE A 137 -12.59 5.29 -9.26
C PHE A 137 -12.20 4.78 -10.65
N GLN A 138 -11.22 3.88 -10.76
CA GLN A 138 -10.91 3.21 -12.02
C GLN A 138 -12.08 2.32 -12.48
N ASP A 139 -12.76 1.63 -11.57
CA ASP A 139 -13.97 0.86 -11.88
C ASP A 139 -15.03 1.72 -12.56
N CYS A 140 -15.38 2.87 -11.96
CA CYS A 140 -16.35 3.80 -12.52
C CYS A 140 -15.95 4.25 -13.94
N SER A 141 -14.65 4.51 -14.14
CA SER A 141 -14.10 4.94 -15.41
C SER A 141 -14.18 3.85 -16.48
N LEU A 142 -13.88 2.58 -16.15
CA LEU A 142 -14.02 1.48 -17.12
C LEU A 142 -15.48 1.20 -17.42
N LEU A 143 -16.34 1.16 -16.41
CA LEU A 143 -17.77 0.93 -16.60
C LEU A 143 -18.35 1.95 -17.57
N ARG A 144 -18.01 3.24 -17.41
CA ARG A 144 -18.44 4.28 -18.35
C ARG A 144 -17.99 3.99 -19.78
N LYS A 145 -16.71 3.63 -19.99
CA LYS A 145 -16.18 3.29 -21.32
C LYS A 145 -16.91 2.10 -21.95
N LEU A 146 -17.25 1.09 -21.15
CA LEU A 146 -17.98 -0.07 -21.64
C LEU A 146 -19.44 0.26 -21.99
N ILE A 147 -20.10 1.13 -21.22
CA ILE A 147 -21.44 1.64 -21.56
C ILE A 147 -21.44 2.31 -22.94
N ASP A 148 -20.45 3.16 -23.21
CA ASP A 148 -20.30 3.84 -24.50
C ASP A 148 -20.00 2.85 -25.63
N LYS A 149 -19.09 1.89 -25.39
CA LYS A 149 -18.70 0.87 -26.38
C LYS A 149 -19.84 -0.06 -26.79
N HIS A 150 -20.66 -0.48 -25.84
CA HIS A 150 -21.68 -1.52 -26.06
C HIS A 150 -23.11 -0.97 -26.14
N SER A 151 -23.27 0.36 -26.23
CA SER A 151 -24.56 1.03 -26.46
C SER A 151 -25.68 0.58 -25.50
N GLY A 152 -25.35 0.27 -24.25
CA GLY A 152 -26.30 -0.14 -23.22
C GLY A 152 -26.69 -1.63 -23.21
N ASP A 153 -25.99 -2.52 -23.93
CA ASP A 153 -26.14 -3.98 -23.73
C ASP A 153 -25.53 -4.41 -22.39
N TRP A 154 -26.33 -4.35 -21.33
CA TRP A 154 -25.88 -4.60 -19.95
C TRP A 154 -25.34 -6.01 -19.73
N ALA A 155 -25.80 -7.01 -20.47
CA ALA A 155 -25.28 -8.37 -20.35
C ALA A 155 -23.81 -8.43 -20.82
N VAL A 156 -23.51 -7.80 -21.95
CA VAL A 156 -22.14 -7.72 -22.48
C VAL A 156 -21.28 -6.79 -21.62
N ILE A 157 -21.80 -5.63 -21.21
CA ILE A 157 -21.07 -4.66 -20.37
C ILE A 157 -20.62 -5.31 -19.06
N PHE A 158 -21.52 -5.96 -18.32
CA PHE A 158 -21.19 -6.55 -17.02
C PHE A 158 -20.24 -7.74 -17.12
N SER A 159 -20.42 -8.57 -18.14
CA SER A 159 -19.53 -9.69 -18.43
C SER A 159 -18.13 -9.22 -18.81
N GLU A 160 -18.00 -8.23 -19.71
CA GLU A 160 -16.71 -7.68 -20.11
C GLU A 160 -16.03 -6.93 -18.96
N PHE A 161 -16.80 -6.16 -18.17
CA PHE A 161 -16.29 -5.48 -16.98
C PHE A 161 -15.67 -6.46 -16.00
N SER A 162 -16.40 -7.52 -15.62
CA SER A 162 -15.89 -8.53 -14.67
C SER A 162 -14.64 -9.22 -15.22
N ARG A 163 -14.65 -9.63 -16.49
CA ARG A 163 -13.50 -10.27 -17.14
C ARG A 163 -12.24 -9.40 -17.11
N ILE A 164 -12.38 -8.08 -17.22
CA ILE A 164 -11.25 -7.14 -17.21
C ILE A 164 -10.82 -6.82 -15.76
N HIS A 165 -11.76 -6.48 -14.88
CA HIS A 165 -11.45 -5.87 -13.60
C HIS A 165 -11.24 -6.85 -12.45
N VAL A 166 -11.82 -8.04 -12.48
CA VAL A 166 -11.60 -9.06 -11.42
C VAL A 166 -10.11 -9.28 -11.18
N LYS A 167 -9.36 -9.54 -12.25
CA LYS A 167 -7.89 -9.72 -12.18
C LYS A 167 -7.15 -8.47 -11.67
N ASN A 168 -7.62 -7.27 -11.98
CA ASN A 168 -7.00 -6.04 -11.51
C ASN A 168 -7.26 -5.83 -10.01
N GLY A 169 -8.50 -6.05 -9.55
CA GLY A 169 -8.86 -6.02 -8.13
C GLY A 169 -8.07 -7.04 -7.32
N HIS A 170 -7.95 -8.27 -7.82
CA HIS A 170 -7.14 -9.31 -7.15
C HIS A 170 -5.64 -8.94 -7.12
N SER A 171 -5.11 -8.35 -8.20
CA SER A 171 -3.71 -7.92 -8.23
C SER A 171 -3.41 -6.77 -7.28
N ILE A 172 -4.25 -5.73 -7.19
CA ILE A 172 -4.02 -4.64 -6.23
C ILE A 172 -4.18 -5.12 -4.79
N ALA A 173 -5.14 -6.02 -4.53
CA ALA A 173 -5.31 -6.67 -3.24
C ALA A 173 -4.03 -7.40 -2.79
N LYS A 174 -3.44 -8.22 -3.67
CA LYS A 174 -2.17 -8.92 -3.41
C LYS A 174 -1.01 -7.95 -3.16
N MET A 175 -0.84 -6.95 -4.05
CA MET A 175 0.21 -5.95 -3.89
C MET A 175 0.06 -5.14 -2.59
N ALA A 176 -1.17 -4.87 -2.14
CA ALA A 176 -1.40 -4.18 -0.87
C ALA A 176 -0.98 -5.04 0.34
N ILE A 177 -1.24 -6.35 0.31
CA ILE A 177 -0.77 -7.28 1.34
C ILE A 177 0.76 -7.40 1.31
N GLU A 178 1.38 -7.48 0.14
CA GLU A 178 2.84 -7.51 0.01
C GLU A 178 3.47 -6.22 0.54
N ASN A 179 2.88 -5.06 0.24
CA ASN A 179 3.37 -3.77 0.71
C ASN A 179 3.26 -3.61 2.24
N TYR A 180 2.28 -4.28 2.87
CA TYR A 180 2.18 -4.34 4.33
C TYR A 180 3.43 -4.98 4.96
N LEU A 181 3.81 -6.15 4.45
CA LEU A 181 5.00 -6.87 4.91
C LEU A 181 6.26 -6.04 4.65
N GLU A 182 6.34 -5.37 3.50
CA GLU A 182 7.43 -4.48 3.13
C GLU A 182 7.59 -3.29 4.10
N MET A 183 6.50 -2.54 4.35
CA MET A 183 6.50 -1.36 5.21
C MET A 183 6.79 -1.67 6.68
N ARG A 184 6.33 -2.83 7.16
CA ARG A 184 6.40 -3.20 8.57
C ARG A 184 7.74 -3.85 8.93
N ASP A 185 8.28 -4.73 8.08
CA ASP A 185 9.40 -5.61 8.41
C ASP A 185 10.71 -5.20 7.70
N HIS A 186 10.62 -4.72 6.45
CA HIS A 186 11.78 -4.68 5.55
C HIS A 186 12.41 -3.31 5.34
N VAL A 187 11.75 -2.20 5.67
CA VAL A 187 12.33 -0.86 5.46
C VAL A 187 13.66 -0.63 6.20
N ASN A 188 13.89 -1.36 7.29
CA ASN A 188 15.15 -1.34 8.04
C ASN A 188 16.14 -2.45 7.64
N ASP A 189 15.76 -3.38 6.75
CA ASP A 189 16.57 -4.50 6.30
C ASP A 189 17.66 -4.03 5.30
N PRO A 190 18.96 -4.33 5.55
CA PRO A 190 20.04 -4.00 4.61
C PRO A 190 19.83 -4.56 3.20
N THR A 191 19.26 -5.75 3.07
CA THR A 191 18.98 -6.41 1.77
C THR A 191 17.92 -5.65 1.01
N TYR A 192 16.84 -5.26 1.69
CA TYR A 192 15.80 -4.42 1.10
C TYR A 192 16.35 -3.06 0.64
N ARG A 193 17.21 -2.42 1.45
CA ARG A 193 17.85 -1.14 1.06
C ARG A 193 18.76 -1.30 -0.16
N LYS A 194 19.48 -2.43 -0.28
CA LYS A 194 20.26 -2.77 -1.48
C LYS A 194 19.36 -2.94 -2.71
N ARG A 195 18.31 -3.76 -2.60
CA ARG A 195 17.29 -3.93 -3.65
C ARG A 195 16.72 -2.60 -4.11
N ARG A 196 16.30 -1.73 -3.18
CA ARG A 196 15.71 -0.43 -3.48
C ARG A 196 16.69 0.51 -4.19
N LYS A 197 17.98 0.50 -3.81
CA LYS A 197 19.02 1.26 -4.50
C LYS A 197 19.21 0.78 -5.93
N LEU A 198 19.19 -0.54 -6.16
CA LEU A 198 19.29 -1.11 -7.50
C LEU A 198 18.05 -0.79 -8.34
N GLU A 199 16.83 -0.89 -7.79
CA GLU A 199 15.60 -0.45 -8.47
C GLU A 199 15.72 0.98 -9.02
N LEU A 200 16.17 1.92 -8.18
CA LEU A 200 16.36 3.33 -8.57
C LEU A 200 17.55 3.54 -9.52
N LYS A 201 18.56 2.66 -9.48
CA LYS A 201 19.65 2.68 -10.47
C LYS A 201 19.11 2.23 -11.83
N MET A 202 18.37 1.13 -11.87
CA MET A 202 17.78 0.57 -13.09
C MET A 202 16.75 1.51 -13.73
N GLU A 203 15.91 2.17 -12.93
CA GLU A 203 14.98 3.20 -13.43
C GLU A 203 15.70 4.36 -14.14
N ARG A 204 16.87 4.77 -13.62
CA ARG A 204 17.68 5.83 -14.24
C ARG A 204 18.40 5.37 -15.50
N MET A 205 18.84 4.11 -15.56
CA MET A 205 19.51 3.52 -16.72
C MET A 205 18.53 3.21 -17.85
N PHE A 206 17.31 2.78 -17.52
CA PHE A 206 16.28 2.38 -18.49
C PHE A 206 14.95 3.11 -18.26
N PRO A 207 14.89 4.44 -18.44
CA PRO A 207 13.65 5.21 -18.25
C PRO A 207 12.52 4.69 -19.16
N GLY A 208 11.33 4.48 -18.59
CA GLY A 208 10.16 3.97 -19.32
C GLY A 208 10.10 2.45 -19.46
N GLU A 209 11.26 1.79 -19.52
CA GLU A 209 11.36 0.32 -19.62
C GLU A 209 11.35 -0.34 -18.23
N PHE A 210 12.22 0.15 -17.33
CA PHE A 210 12.25 -0.27 -15.94
C PHE A 210 11.57 0.78 -15.05
N ILE A 211 10.30 0.55 -14.72
CA ILE A 211 9.52 1.43 -13.86
C ILE A 211 9.31 0.71 -12.53
N PRO A 212 9.76 1.23 -11.37
CA PRO A 212 9.54 0.59 -10.08
C PRO A 212 8.05 0.31 -9.84
N ARG A 213 7.73 -0.81 -9.20
CA ARG A 213 6.33 -1.21 -8.93
C ARG A 213 5.52 -0.11 -8.26
N TYR A 214 6.08 0.55 -7.24
CA TYR A 214 5.43 1.68 -6.58
C TYR A 214 5.08 2.80 -7.56
N SER A 215 5.99 3.14 -8.48
CA SER A 215 5.77 4.18 -9.48
C SER A 215 4.69 3.78 -10.49
N MET A 216 4.65 2.51 -10.91
CA MET A 216 3.60 2.00 -11.80
C MET A 216 2.21 2.06 -11.15
N VAL A 217 2.09 1.74 -9.86
CA VAL A 217 0.81 1.77 -9.14
C VAL A 217 0.37 3.21 -8.85
N SER A 218 1.27 4.06 -8.36
CA SER A 218 0.92 5.38 -7.81
C SER A 218 0.84 6.49 -8.85
N PHE A 219 1.60 6.39 -9.94
CA PHE A 219 1.79 7.50 -10.89
C PHE A 219 1.44 7.16 -12.34
N HIS A 220 0.98 5.94 -12.61
CA HIS A 220 0.55 5.50 -13.93
C HIS A 220 -0.86 4.89 -13.91
N GLN A 221 -1.45 4.72 -15.09
CA GLN A 221 -2.75 4.06 -15.27
C GLN A 221 -2.59 2.66 -15.90
N ILE A 222 -1.43 2.02 -15.68
CA ILE A 222 -1.18 0.66 -16.15
C ILE A 222 -2.12 -0.29 -15.38
N PRO A 223 -2.80 -1.25 -16.05
CA PRO A 223 -3.68 -2.19 -15.36
C PRO A 223 -2.95 -2.92 -14.24
N TYR A 224 -3.54 -2.99 -13.04
CA TYR A 224 -2.87 -3.60 -11.87
C TYR A 224 -2.40 -5.03 -12.12
N SER A 225 -3.11 -5.82 -12.95
CA SER A 225 -2.68 -7.17 -13.33
C SER A 225 -1.39 -7.20 -14.17
N GLU A 226 -1.19 -6.19 -15.02
CA GLU A 226 0.06 -5.99 -15.75
C GLU A 226 1.17 -5.50 -14.82
N VAL A 227 0.87 -4.54 -13.94
CA VAL A 227 1.82 -4.05 -12.93
C VAL A 227 2.33 -5.19 -12.06
N TYR A 228 1.45 -6.09 -11.62
CA TYR A 228 1.82 -7.28 -10.86
C TYR A 228 2.81 -8.15 -11.62
N THR A 229 2.48 -8.49 -12.87
CA THR A 229 3.31 -9.35 -13.72
C THR A 229 4.67 -8.71 -14.04
N ARG A 230 4.70 -7.40 -14.31
CA ARG A 230 5.94 -6.64 -14.54
C ARG A 230 6.79 -6.57 -13.28
N GLY A 231 6.17 -6.30 -12.12
CA GLY A 231 6.85 -6.27 -10.83
C GLY A 231 7.56 -7.58 -10.50
N GLU A 232 6.90 -8.72 -10.73
CA GLU A 232 7.49 -10.06 -10.54
C GLU A 232 8.70 -10.30 -11.44
N LYS A 233 8.63 -9.87 -12.70
CA LYS A 233 9.77 -9.98 -13.63
C LYS A 233 10.93 -9.09 -13.18
N GLN A 234 10.64 -7.84 -12.85
CA GLN A 234 11.65 -6.88 -12.39
C GLN A 234 12.34 -7.35 -11.11
N LEU A 235 11.59 -7.95 -10.17
CA LEU A 235 12.15 -8.53 -8.96
C LEU A 235 13.16 -9.64 -9.27
N LYS A 236 12.81 -10.59 -10.14
CA LYS A 236 13.73 -11.67 -10.54
C LYS A 236 15.02 -11.15 -11.16
N ILE A 237 14.92 -10.08 -11.96
CA ILE A 237 16.11 -9.44 -12.55
C ILE A 237 16.99 -8.84 -11.45
N ILE A 238 16.38 -8.13 -10.49
CA ILE A 238 17.11 -7.55 -9.36
C ILE A 238 17.79 -8.63 -8.52
N GLU A 239 17.09 -9.71 -8.20
CA GLU A 239 17.65 -10.83 -7.43
C GLU A 239 18.84 -11.46 -8.17
N ALA A 240 18.71 -11.75 -9.47
CA ALA A 240 19.81 -12.27 -10.27
C ALA A 240 21.01 -11.31 -10.32
N MET A 241 20.78 -10.00 -10.36
CA MET A 241 21.86 -9.01 -10.30
C MET A 241 22.54 -8.97 -8.93
N LEU A 242 21.77 -9.04 -7.84
CA LEU A 242 22.32 -9.04 -6.48
C LEU A 242 23.03 -10.35 -6.12
N GLU A 243 22.71 -11.46 -6.79
CA GLU A 243 23.45 -12.72 -6.68
C GLU A 243 24.76 -12.71 -7.46
N LYS A 244 24.79 -12.00 -8.61
CA LYS A 244 25.95 -11.94 -9.51
C LYS A 244 26.98 -10.89 -9.09
N PHE A 245 26.55 -9.79 -8.47
CA PHE A 245 27.40 -8.66 -8.14
C PHE A 245 27.34 -8.33 -6.63
N ASP A 246 28.50 -8.28 -5.99
CA ASP A 246 28.61 -7.92 -4.57
C ASP A 246 28.41 -6.41 -4.34
N ASP A 247 28.84 -5.58 -5.30
CA ASP A 247 28.67 -4.14 -5.31
C ASP A 247 27.73 -3.67 -6.44
N ILE A 248 26.66 -2.99 -6.06
CA ILE A 248 25.68 -2.39 -6.97
C ILE A 248 26.35 -1.37 -7.91
N SER A 249 27.48 -0.78 -7.52
CA SER A 249 28.20 0.18 -8.36
C SER A 249 28.68 -0.44 -9.69
N GLU A 250 28.99 -1.74 -9.69
CA GLU A 250 29.50 -2.51 -10.84
C GLU A 250 28.42 -2.86 -11.88
N ILE A 251 27.15 -2.77 -11.52
CA ILE A 251 26.04 -3.12 -12.42
C ILE A 251 25.77 -1.98 -13.41
N ASP A 252 26.16 -2.13 -14.67
CA ASP A 252 25.92 -1.15 -15.73
C ASP A 252 24.77 -1.57 -16.68
N GLU A 253 24.53 -0.75 -17.71
CA GLU A 253 23.49 -1.01 -18.71
C GLU A 253 23.71 -2.35 -19.44
N ILE A 254 24.95 -2.66 -19.82
CA ILE A 254 25.30 -3.89 -20.55
C ILE A 254 24.97 -5.12 -19.71
N ALA A 255 25.27 -5.09 -18.41
CA ALA A 255 24.98 -6.18 -17.50
C ALA A 255 23.47 -6.51 -17.38
N ILE A 256 22.60 -5.52 -17.63
CA ILE A 256 21.14 -5.63 -17.48
C ILE A 256 20.42 -5.83 -18.82
N GLN A 257 21.00 -5.37 -19.93
CA GLN A 257 20.34 -5.31 -21.23
C GLN A 257 19.83 -6.69 -21.69
N ASP A 258 20.61 -7.75 -21.48
CA ASP A 258 20.24 -9.13 -21.77
C ASP A 258 19.01 -9.62 -20.98
N TYR A 259 18.80 -9.08 -19.77
CA TYR A 259 17.71 -9.45 -18.88
C TYR A 259 16.40 -8.72 -19.21
N LEU A 260 16.49 -7.51 -19.75
CA LEU A 260 15.31 -6.73 -20.13
C LEU A 260 14.76 -7.10 -21.52
N GLN A 261 15.46 -7.97 -22.28
CA GLN A 261 15.07 -8.36 -23.65
C GLN A 261 14.84 -7.13 -24.56
N ILE A 262 15.53 -6.02 -24.30
CA ILE A 262 15.47 -4.82 -25.12
C ILE A 262 16.30 -5.09 -26.38
N PRO A 263 15.74 -4.99 -27.59
CA PRO A 263 16.50 -5.16 -28.83
C PRO A 263 17.69 -4.18 -28.87
N THR A 264 18.86 -4.66 -29.29
CA THR A 264 19.99 -3.80 -29.66
C THR A 264 19.70 -3.16 -31.03
N ASP A 265 19.62 -1.83 -31.07
CA ASP A 265 19.75 -1.06 -32.31
C ASP A 265 21.21 -1.02 -32.80
#